data_AF-A0A1F3E8T5-F1
#
_entry.id   AF-A0A1F3E8T5-F1
#
_cell.length_a   1.000
_cell.length_b   1.000
_cell.length_c   1.000
_cell.angle_alpha   90.00
_cell.angle_beta   90.00
_cell.angle_gamma   90.00
#
_symmetry.space_group_name_H-M   'P 1'
#
loop_
_entity.id
_entity.type
_entity.pdbx_description
1 polymer ?
#
loop_
_entity_poly.entity_id
_entity_poly.type
_entity_poly.pdbx_seq_one_letter_code
_entity_poly.pdbx_strand_id
1 'polypeptide(L)'
;MSSGKVLLGLLAGVAAGALLGILFAPDKGSETRKKIIKKGDDFAGEIKEKFEEFLESIAGKMEEVKDKTSDITEKDEAKTAQE
;
A
#
# COMPACT_ATOMS: atom_id res chain seq x y z
N MET A 1 2.61 -1.68 -20.13
CA MET A 1 1.22 -1.32 -19.77
C MET A 1 1.17 0.18 -19.46
N SER A 2 0.12 0.89 -19.86
CA SER A 2 -0.01 2.32 -19.54
C SER A 2 -0.45 2.47 -18.08
N SER A 3 0.40 3.05 -17.23
CA SER A 3 0.14 3.26 -15.80
C SER A 3 -1.17 4.01 -15.54
N GLY A 4 -1.60 4.87 -16.48
CA GLY A 4 -2.88 5.58 -16.38
C GLY A 4 -4.10 4.66 -16.38
N LYS A 5 -4.06 3.54 -17.11
CA LYS A 5 -5.16 2.55 -17.11
C LYS A 5 -5.24 1.79 -15.79
N VAL A 6 -4.09 1.50 -15.18
CA VAL A 6 -4.02 0.84 -13.88
C VAL A 6 -4.53 1.77 -12.77
N LEU A 7 -4.08 3.03 -12.76
CA LEU A 7 -4.56 4.03 -11.80
C LEU A 7 -6.08 4.27 -11.94
N LEU A 8 -6.58 4.37 -13.18
CA LEU A 8 -8.02 4.52 -13.43
C LEU A 8 -8.82 3.30 -12.94
N GLY A 9 -8.32 2.08 -13.18
CA GLY A 9 -8.94 0.86 -12.68
C GLY A 9 -9.00 0.80 -11.15
N LEU A 10 -7.91 1.19 -10.48
CA LEU A 10 -7.87 1.25 -9.02
C LEU A 10 -8.86 2.29 -8.46
N LEU A 11 -8.87 3.51 -9.00
CA LEU A 11 -9.80 4.56 -8.58
C LEU A 11 -11.26 4.16 -8.82
N ALA A 12 -11.55 3.56 -9.98
CA ALA A 12 -12.88 3.04 -10.28
C ALA A 12 -13.29 1.94 -9.30
N GLY A 13 -12.38 1.03 -8.94
CA GLY A 13 -12.62 -0.02 -7.95
C GLY A 13 -12.92 0.53 -6.55
N VAL A 14 -12.11 1.49 -6.07
CA VAL A 14 -12.32 2.15 -4.77
C VAL A 14 -13.66 2.89 -4.76
N ALA A 15 -13.96 3.65 -5.81
CA ALA A 15 -15.22 4.39 -5.91
C ALA A 15 -16.43 3.44 -5.96
N ALA A 16 -16.39 2.41 -6.80
CA ALA A 16 -17.45 1.41 -6.88
C ALA A 16 -17.66 0.69 -5.54
N GLY A 17 -16.57 0.30 -4.87
CA GLY A 17 -16.62 -0.34 -3.55
C GLY A 17 -17.20 0.57 -2.47
N ALA A 18 -16.80 1.84 -2.43
CA ALA A 18 -17.34 2.81 -1.48
C ALA A 18 -18.83 3.08 -1.70
N LEU A 19 -19.25 3.23 -2.95
CA LEU A 19 -20.66 3.44 -3.30
C LEU A 19 -21.51 2.22 -2.91
N LEU A 20 -21.06 1.02 -3.23
CA LEU A 20 -21.73 -0.21 -2.82
C LEU A 20 -21.76 -0.35 -1.29
N GLY A 21 -20.65 -0.07 -0.60
CA GLY A 21 -20.58 -0.13 0.86
C GLY A 21 -21.58 0.82 1.54
N ILE A 22 -21.68 2.06 1.05
CA ILE A 22 -22.66 3.05 1.55
C ILE A 22 -24.09 2.61 1.24
N LEU A 23 -24.34 2.00 0.08
CA LEU A 23 -25.68 1.54 -0.31
C LEU A 23 -26.15 0.35 0.52
N PHE A 24 -25.26 -0.62 0.77
CA PHE A 24 -25.58 -1.81 1.57
C PHE A 24 -25.66 -1.52 3.07
N ALA A 25 -24.86 -0.58 3.58
CA ALA A 25 -24.84 -0.19 4.99
C ALA A 25 -24.90 1.35 5.14
N PRO A 26 -26.09 1.96 4.95
CA PRO A 26 -26.23 3.40 5.05
C PRO A 26 -26.22 3.85 6.52
N ASP A 27 -25.24 4.67 6.87
CA ASP A 27 -25.27 5.46 8.09
C ASP A 27 -26.29 6.61 7.94
N LYS A 28 -26.81 7.11 9.07
CA LYS A 28 -27.59 8.35 9.08
C LYS A 28 -26.73 9.51 8.57
N GLY A 29 -27.28 10.32 7.66
CA GLY A 29 -26.53 11.44 7.07
C GLY A 29 -26.00 12.46 8.09
N SER A 30 -26.67 12.62 9.24
CA SER A 30 -26.17 13.43 10.37
C SER A 30 -24.85 12.89 10.92
N GLU A 31 -24.76 11.56 11.08
CA GLU A 31 -23.58 10.86 11.56
C GLU A 31 -22.47 10.87 10.52
N THR A 32 -22.79 10.70 9.23
CA THR A 32 -21.80 10.77 8.13
C THR A 32 -21.11 12.13 8.10
N ARG A 33 -21.86 13.24 8.15
CA ARG A 33 -21.27 14.59 8.19
C ARG A 33 -20.41 14.81 9.43
N LYS A 34 -20.88 14.35 10.60
CA LYS A 34 -20.12 14.42 11.85
C LYS A 34 -18.82 13.62 11.76
N LYS A 35 -18.86 12.41 11.19
CA LYS A 35 -17.68 11.57 10.95
C LYS A 35 -16.71 12.23 9.99
N ILE A 36 -17.16 12.87 8.91
CA ILE A 36 -16.28 13.58 7.96
C ILE A 36 -15.53 14.71 8.66
N ILE A 37 -16.24 15.56 9.42
CA ILE A 37 -15.62 16.68 10.14
C ILE A 37 -14.60 16.16 11.16
N LYS A 38 -14.96 15.11 11.91
CA LYS A 38 -14.10 14.59 12.98
C LYS A 38 -12.91 13.79 12.47
N LYS A 39 -13.05 13.07 11.35
CA LYS A 39 -12.01 12.20 10.79
C LYS A 39 -11.13 12.90 9.76
N GLY A 40 -11.55 14.02 9.17
CA GLY A 40 -10.81 14.68 8.09
C GLY A 40 -9.38 15.06 8.49
N ASP A 41 -9.23 15.69 9.65
CA ASP A 41 -7.93 16.18 10.12
C ASP A 41 -7.06 15.05 10.71
N ASP A 42 -7.66 14.16 11.51
CA ASP A 42 -6.94 13.04 12.15
C ASP A 42 -6.43 12.01 11.13
N PHE A 43 -7.21 11.73 10.08
CA PHE A 43 -6.91 10.68 9.11
C PHE A 43 -5.71 11.00 8.22
N ALA A 44 -5.50 12.27 7.87
CA ALA A 44 -4.35 12.67 7.05
C ALA A 44 -3.03 12.47 7.79
N GLY A 45 -2.99 12.80 9.09
CA GLY A 45 -1.83 12.58 9.95
C GLY A 45 -1.54 11.09 10.13
N GLU A 46 -2.55 10.32 10.53
CA GLU A 46 -2.40 8.87 10.76
C GLU A 46 -2.01 8.09 9.50
N ILE A 47 -2.55 8.45 8.33
CA ILE A 47 -2.15 7.80 7.07
C ILE A 47 -0.69 8.09 6.79
N LYS A 48 -0.26 9.34 6.93
CA LYS A 48 1.11 9.72 6.58
C LYS A 48 2.11 8.95 7.43
N GLU A 49 1.89 8.89 8.74
CA GLU A 49 2.74 8.14 9.67
C GLU A 49 2.75 6.63 9.35
N LYS A 50 1.58 6.01 9.16
CA LYS A 50 1.50 4.58 8.79
C LYS A 50 2.09 4.28 7.42
N PHE A 51 2.00 5.21 6.49
CA PHE A 51 2.56 5.06 5.16
C PHE A 51 4.09 5.17 5.19
N GLU A 52 4.63 6.10 5.98
CA GLU A 52 6.07 6.19 6.23
C GLU A 52 6.60 4.90 6.88
N GLU A 53 5.94 4.40 7.94
CA GLU A 53 6.30 3.12 8.59
C GLU A 53 6.22 1.93 7.61
N PHE A 54 5.20 1.90 6.74
CA PHE A 54 5.05 0.86 5.74
C PHE A 54 6.16 0.90 4.69
N LEU A 55 6.53 2.09 4.20
CA LEU A 55 7.63 2.26 3.26
C LEU A 55 8.97 1.88 3.90
N GLU A 56 9.21 2.25 5.16
CA GLU A 56 10.41 1.84 5.90
C GLU A 56 10.47 0.32 6.08
N SER A 57 9.35 -0.32 6.43
CA SER A 57 9.29 -1.78 6.57
C SER A 57 9.52 -2.50 5.24
N ILE A 58 9.00 -1.96 4.13
CA ILE A 58 9.29 -2.48 2.79
C ILE A 58 10.75 -2.28 2.41
N ALA A 59 11.31 -1.09 2.65
CA ALA A 59 12.69 -0.78 2.32
C ALA A 59 13.66 -1.69 3.07
N GLY A 60 13.49 -1.85 4.39
CA GLY A 60 14.31 -2.74 5.21
C GLY A 60 14.19 -4.21 4.78
N LYS A 61 12.98 -4.68 4.44
CA LYS A 61 12.80 -6.04 3.89
C LYS A 61 13.43 -6.20 2.51
N MET A 62 13.37 -5.17 1.67
CA MET A 62 13.97 -5.20 0.34
C MET A 62 15.50 -5.23 0.42
N GLU A 63 16.09 -4.51 1.37
CA GLU A 63 17.53 -4.53 1.64
C GLU A 63 17.97 -5.90 2.17
N GLU A 64 17.24 -6.49 3.13
CA GLU A 64 17.52 -7.84 3.62
C GLU A 64 17.36 -8.92 2.53
N VAL A 65 16.38 -8.77 1.64
CA VAL A 65 16.19 -9.66 0.48
C VAL A 65 17.32 -9.46 -0.54
N LYS A 66 17.75 -8.22 -0.77
CA LYS A 66 18.85 -7.91 -1.69
C LYS A 66 20.17 -8.49 -1.19
N ASP A 67 20.50 -8.31 0.09
CA ASP A 67 21.72 -8.85 0.69
C ASP A 67 21.71 -10.38 0.68
N LYS A 68 20.59 -11.02 1.04
CA LYS A 68 20.46 -12.49 0.92
C LYS A 68 20.56 -12.97 -0.52
N THR A 69 20.04 -12.20 -1.48
CA THR A 69 20.14 -12.56 -2.91
C THR A 69 21.56 -12.38 -3.43
N SER A 70 22.28 -11.34 -3.00
CA SER A 70 23.70 -11.14 -3.32
C SER A 70 24.57 -12.23 -2.69
N ASP A 71 24.35 -12.62 -1.44
CA ASP A 71 25.06 -13.72 -0.79
C ASP A 71 24.83 -15.08 -1.48
N ILE A 72 23.62 -15.29 -2.02
CA ILE A 72 23.28 -16.51 -2.78
C ILE A 72 23.89 -16.45 -4.19
N THR A 73 23.84 -15.29 -4.85
CA THR A 73 24.40 -15.10 -6.20
C THR A 73 25.93 -15.20 -6.18
N GLU A 74 26.61 -14.62 -5.19
CA GLU A 74 28.06 -14.74 -5.02
C GLU A 74 28.49 -16.16 -4.62
N LYS A 75 27.70 -16.89 -3.83
CA LYS A 75 27.97 -18.30 -3.51
C LYS A 75 27.76 -19.24 -4.70
N ASP A 76 26.84 -18.93 -5.60
CA ASP A 76 26.60 -19.71 -6.81
C ASP A 76 27.67 -19.42 -7.89
N GLU A 77 28.14 -18.18 -8.04
CA GLU A 77 29.27 -17.84 -8.91
C GLU A 77 30.60 -18.46 -8.43
N ALA A 78 30.87 -18.44 -7.12
CA ALA A 78 32.09 -19.03 -6.55
C ALA A 78 32.12 -20.57 -6.58
N LYS A 79 30.95 -21.23 -6.61
CA LYS A 79 30.86 -22.69 -6.79
C LYS A 79 30.92 -23.13 -8.25
N THR A 80 30.48 -22.29 -9.19
CA THR A 80 30.48 -22.63 -10.63
C THR A 80 31.85 -22.37 -11.29
N ALA A 81 32.71 -21.53 -10.69
CA ALA A 81 34.08 -21.31 -11.18
C ALA A 81 35.10 -22.37 -10.72
N GLN A 82 34.69 -23.36 -9.92
CA GLN A 82 35.49 -24.52 -9.51
C GLN A 82 34.83 -25.83 -10.02
N GLU A 83 34.39 -25.86 -11.27
CA GLU A 83 34.19 -27.10 -12.04
C GLU A 83 34.91 -26.99 -13.40
#